data_AF-A0A4U1JGH7-F1
#
_entry.id   AF-A0A4U1JGH7-F1
#
_cell.length_a   1.000
_cell.length_b   1.000
_cell.length_c   1.000
_cell.angle_alpha   90.00
_cell.angle_beta   90.00
_cell.angle_gamma   90.00
#
_symmetry.space_group_name_H-M   'P 1'
#
loop_
_entity.id
_entity.type
_entity.pdbx_description
1 polymer ?
#
loop_
_entity_poly.entity_id
_entity_poly.type
_entity_poly.pdbx_seq_one_letter_code
_entity_poly.pdbx_strand_id
1 'polypeptide(L)'
;MSTRSALSWAALVASLAACERDAPTISSEPRGARLQTAGLVPVQTEEDFPALGCYERARDRTLLAQNDAYLLCIGATSDAPIACYERASAGLLLSAQAIELCRCAESLAPIACYERATQETTLTQPAILALCSATAMQRLYPNCTPVR
;
A
#
# COMPACT_ATOMS: atom_id res chain seq x y z
N MET A 1 11.65 -40.62 41.17
CA MET A 1 11.60 -41.02 39.74
C MET A 1 11.58 -39.71 38.95
N SER A 2 12.71 -39.12 38.54
CA SER A 2 13.62 -39.52 37.44
C SER A 2 12.80 -39.78 36.16
N THR A 3 12.90 -39.04 35.06
CA THR A 3 14.12 -38.48 34.41
C THR A 3 13.79 -37.28 33.51
N ARG A 4 14.75 -36.35 33.45
CA ARG A 4 14.88 -35.27 32.45
C ARG A 4 15.17 -35.88 31.07
N SER A 5 14.76 -35.21 29.99
CA SER A 5 15.43 -35.35 28.70
C SER A 5 15.64 -33.97 28.10
N ALA A 6 16.93 -33.70 27.90
CA ALA A 6 17.50 -32.50 27.35
C ALA A 6 18.09 -32.84 25.97
N LEU A 7 18.35 -31.77 25.20
CA LEU A 7 19.32 -31.69 24.10
C LEU A 7 18.91 -32.31 22.76
N SER A 8 18.72 -31.43 21.76
CA SER A 8 19.76 -31.26 20.74
C SER A 8 19.57 -29.94 19.99
N TRP A 9 20.39 -28.97 20.37
CA TRP A 9 20.85 -27.89 19.50
C TRP A 9 22.06 -28.42 18.70
N ALA A 10 22.27 -27.88 17.49
CA ALA A 10 23.45 -28.00 16.63
C ALA A 10 23.45 -29.10 15.53
N ALA A 11 23.07 -28.69 14.32
CA ALA A 11 23.59 -29.07 13.00
C ALA A 11 22.63 -28.44 11.98
N LEU A 12 22.98 -27.64 10.97
CA LEU A 12 24.16 -27.60 10.13
C LEU A 12 24.47 -26.16 9.72
N VAL A 13 25.67 -25.69 10.06
CA VAL A 13 26.41 -24.66 9.33
C VAL A 13 27.34 -25.43 8.40
N ALA A 14 27.10 -25.42 7.08
CA ALA A 14 28.09 -25.69 6.03
C ALA A 14 27.40 -25.76 4.66
N SER A 15 27.39 -24.65 3.91
CA SER A 15 27.31 -24.64 2.45
C SER A 15 27.90 -23.32 1.91
N LEU A 16 29.19 -23.12 2.18
CA LEU A 16 30.06 -22.20 1.46
C LEU A 16 30.94 -23.06 0.54
N ALA A 17 30.55 -23.18 -0.73
CA ALA A 17 31.41 -23.75 -1.77
C ALA A 17 31.06 -23.10 -3.11
N ALA A 18 31.87 -22.10 -3.47
CA ALA A 18 32.45 -21.90 -4.80
C ALA A 18 31.59 -22.22 -6.04
N CYS A 19 30.97 -21.19 -6.61
CA CYS A 19 30.82 -21.08 -8.07
C CYS A 19 31.44 -19.74 -8.49
N GLU A 20 32.76 -19.75 -8.65
CA GLU A 20 33.56 -18.68 -9.22
C GLU A 20 33.98 -19.14 -10.63
N ARG A 21 34.01 -18.20 -11.58
CA ARG A 21 34.33 -18.29 -13.03
C ARG A 21 33.12 -18.44 -13.95
N ASP A 22 32.74 -17.36 -14.63
CA ASP A 22 33.27 -17.10 -15.97
C ASP A 22 32.92 -15.66 -16.41
N ALA A 23 33.95 -14.94 -16.86
CA ALA A 23 33.85 -13.61 -17.45
C ALA A 23 34.02 -13.73 -18.97
N PRO A 24 33.10 -13.20 -19.80
CA PRO A 24 33.37 -13.00 -21.21
C PRO A 24 33.73 -11.54 -21.50
N THR A 25 35.00 -11.37 -21.89
CA THR A 25 35.52 -10.52 -22.97
C THR A 25 34.79 -9.22 -23.32
N ILE A 26 35.49 -8.13 -23.01
CA ILE A 26 35.42 -6.81 -23.66
C ILE A 26 35.51 -7.01 -25.18
N SER A 27 34.47 -6.57 -25.90
CA SER A 27 34.51 -6.42 -27.36
C SER A 27 34.43 -4.94 -27.72
N SER A 28 35.46 -4.49 -28.43
CA SER A 28 35.69 -3.14 -28.92
C SER A 28 34.85 -2.81 -30.17
N GLU A 29 34.11 -1.70 -30.09
CA GLU A 29 33.65 -0.71 -31.11
C GLU A 29 33.32 -1.14 -32.56
N PRO A 30 32.26 -0.55 -33.15
CA PRO A 30 32.56 0.56 -34.06
C PRO A 30 31.63 1.77 -33.94
N ARG A 31 32.22 2.96 -34.15
CA ARG A 31 31.53 4.21 -34.46
C ARG A 31 30.70 4.05 -35.72
N GLY A 32 29.39 4.20 -35.58
CA GLY A 32 28.47 4.30 -36.70
C GLY A 32 27.14 4.90 -36.24
N ALA A 33 26.81 6.07 -36.81
CA ALA A 33 25.49 6.69 -36.84
C ALA A 33 24.81 7.03 -35.49
N ARG A 34 25.04 8.28 -35.04
CA ARG A 34 24.03 9.05 -34.31
C ARG A 34 22.76 9.13 -35.17
N LEU A 35 21.71 8.45 -34.75
CA LEU A 35 20.32 8.88 -34.96
C LEU A 35 19.73 9.14 -33.58
N GLN A 36 19.83 10.40 -33.14
CA GLN A 36 19.12 10.93 -32.00
C GLN A 36 17.65 11.02 -32.39
N THR A 37 16.86 10.03 -32.02
CA THR A 37 15.41 10.07 -32.19
C THR A 37 14.78 9.97 -30.81
N ALA A 38 14.36 11.14 -30.32
CA ALA A 38 13.48 11.38 -29.18
C ALA A 38 13.61 10.39 -28.01
N GLY A 39 14.50 10.71 -27.07
CA GLY A 39 14.31 10.25 -25.70
C GLY A 39 13.00 10.81 -25.20
N LEU A 40 11.96 9.99 -25.20
CA LEU A 40 10.77 10.22 -24.38
C LEU A 40 11.29 10.29 -22.94
N VAL A 41 11.36 11.51 -22.42
CA VAL A 41 11.62 11.75 -21.00
C VAL A 41 10.54 10.96 -20.25
N PRO A 42 10.89 10.09 -19.29
CA PRO A 42 9.88 9.51 -18.43
C PRO A 42 9.21 10.67 -17.71
N VAL A 43 7.91 10.84 -17.96
CA VAL A 43 7.09 11.86 -17.32
C VAL A 43 7.11 11.60 -15.82
N GLN A 44 7.95 12.30 -15.08
CA GLN A 44 7.97 12.25 -13.62
C GLN A 44 6.89 13.21 -13.10
N THR A 45 5.60 12.85 -13.29
CA THR A 45 4.46 13.61 -12.75
C THR A 45 3.88 12.98 -11.49
N GLU A 46 4.36 11.81 -11.07
CA GLU A 46 3.78 11.08 -9.93
C GLU A 46 4.09 11.70 -8.56
N GLU A 47 5.16 12.51 -8.41
CA GLU A 47 5.55 13.07 -7.11
C GLU A 47 5.01 14.48 -6.84
N ASP A 48 4.68 15.28 -7.87
CA ASP A 48 4.26 16.67 -7.68
C ASP A 48 2.81 16.79 -7.18
N PHE A 49 1.97 15.79 -7.46
CA PHE A 49 0.54 15.81 -7.16
C PHE A 49 0.06 14.45 -6.63
N PRO A 50 0.39 14.07 -5.38
CA PRO A 50 0.11 12.74 -4.84
C PRO A 50 -1.39 12.39 -4.85
N ALA A 51 -2.26 13.38 -4.64
CA ALA A 51 -3.70 13.18 -4.71
C ALA A 51 -4.20 12.86 -6.13
N LEU A 52 -3.60 13.48 -7.16
CA LEU A 52 -3.92 13.18 -8.56
C LEU A 52 -3.41 11.78 -8.95
N GLY A 53 -2.18 11.44 -8.56
CA GLY A 53 -1.61 10.10 -8.78
C GLY A 53 -2.44 9.01 -8.09
N CYS A 54 -2.88 9.25 -6.85
CA CYS A 54 -3.83 8.37 -6.18
C CYS A 54 -5.12 8.24 -6.99
N TYR A 55 -5.72 9.34 -7.44
CA TYR A 55 -6.98 9.29 -8.20
C TYR A 55 -6.86 8.44 -9.47
N GLU A 56 -5.80 8.64 -10.25
CA GLU A 56 -5.54 7.89 -11.48
C GLU A 56 -5.36 6.39 -11.18
N ARG A 57 -4.52 6.05 -10.20
CA ARG A 57 -4.33 4.64 -9.80
C ARG A 57 -5.58 4.01 -9.19
N ALA A 58 -6.41 4.78 -8.50
CA ALA A 58 -7.70 4.30 -7.99
C ALA A 58 -8.64 3.93 -9.15
N ARG A 59 -8.64 4.71 -10.24
CA ARG A 59 -9.44 4.42 -11.44
C ARG A 59 -8.96 3.16 -12.17
N ASP A 60 -7.66 2.86 -12.12
CA ASP A 60 -7.07 1.71 -12.79
C ASP A 60 -7.18 0.42 -11.96
N ARG A 61 -7.03 0.52 -10.63
CA ARG A 61 -6.95 -0.64 -9.73
C ARG A 61 -8.27 -1.03 -9.11
N THR A 62 -9.26 -0.14 -9.10
CA THR A 62 -10.56 -0.37 -8.47
C THR A 62 -11.69 -0.28 -9.48
N LEU A 63 -12.88 -0.74 -9.09
CA LEU A 63 -14.11 -0.61 -9.89
C LEU A 63 -14.91 0.65 -9.53
N LEU A 64 -14.29 1.64 -8.90
CA LEU A 64 -14.96 2.85 -8.45
C LEU A 64 -15.38 3.77 -9.60
N ALA A 65 -16.56 4.37 -9.48
CA ALA A 65 -16.97 5.48 -10.31
C ALA A 65 -16.01 6.67 -10.13
N GLN A 66 -15.96 7.59 -11.10
CA GLN A 66 -15.05 8.74 -11.06
C GLN A 66 -15.20 9.55 -9.77
N ASN A 67 -16.43 9.84 -9.37
CA ASN A 67 -16.68 10.59 -8.13
C ASN A 67 -16.20 9.85 -6.87
N ASP A 68 -16.34 8.53 -6.84
CA ASP A 68 -15.93 7.72 -5.68
C ASP A 68 -14.41 7.60 -5.57
N ALA A 69 -13.71 7.44 -6.70
CA ALA A 69 -12.25 7.50 -6.75
C ALA A 69 -11.74 8.87 -6.29
N TYR A 70 -12.42 9.95 -6.69
CA TYR A 70 -12.12 11.30 -6.20
C TYR A 70 -12.30 11.41 -4.68
N LEU A 71 -13.43 10.93 -4.14
CA LEU A 71 -13.70 10.96 -2.71
C LEU A 71 -12.71 10.11 -1.89
N LEU A 72 -12.21 9.01 -2.45
CA LEU A 72 -11.20 8.17 -1.81
C LEU A 72 -9.83 8.86 -1.74
N CYS A 73 -9.45 9.56 -2.81
CA CYS A 73 -8.10 10.13 -2.98
C CYS A 73 -8.00 11.63 -2.65
N ILE A 74 -9.10 12.27 -2.25
CA ILE A 74 -9.07 13.68 -1.81
C ILE A 74 -8.05 13.83 -0.68
N GLY A 75 -7.13 14.80 -0.81
CA GLY A 75 -6.11 15.08 0.21
C GLY A 75 -5.09 13.96 0.44
N ALA A 76 -5.02 12.95 -0.43
CA ALA A 76 -4.08 11.85 -0.29
C ALA A 76 -2.63 12.31 -0.53
N THR A 77 -1.72 11.84 0.32
CA THR A 77 -0.27 12.04 0.20
C THR A 77 0.45 10.80 -0.35
N SER A 78 -0.30 9.71 -0.58
CA SER A 78 0.20 8.43 -1.09
C SER A 78 -0.95 7.55 -1.60
N ASP A 79 -0.65 6.31 -2.00
CA ASP A 79 -1.64 5.30 -2.38
C ASP A 79 -2.26 4.55 -1.19
N ALA A 80 -1.93 4.92 0.04
CA ALA A 80 -2.48 4.26 1.22
C ALA A 80 -4.02 4.20 1.26
N PRO A 81 -4.78 5.22 0.81
CA PRO A 81 -6.24 5.11 0.71
C PRO A 81 -6.71 4.00 -0.23
N ILE A 82 -6.03 3.80 -1.37
CA ILE A 82 -6.33 2.72 -2.32
C ILE A 82 -6.09 1.37 -1.68
N ALA A 83 -4.91 1.17 -1.07
CA ALA A 83 -4.57 -0.10 -0.43
C ALA A 83 -5.53 -0.45 0.71
N CYS A 84 -5.93 0.55 1.50
CA CYS A 84 -6.96 0.38 2.52
C CYS A 84 -8.31 -0.01 1.89
N TYR A 85 -8.75 0.68 0.83
CA TYR A 85 -10.02 0.43 0.15
C TYR A 85 -10.08 -0.97 -0.48
N GLU A 86 -9.02 -1.41 -1.15
CA GLU A 86 -8.93 -2.75 -1.75
C GLU A 86 -9.10 -3.84 -0.68
N ARG A 87 -8.46 -3.67 0.48
CA ARG A 87 -8.62 -4.61 1.60
C ARG A 87 -10.04 -4.54 2.19
N ALA A 88 -10.57 -3.33 2.38
CA ALA A 88 -11.91 -3.12 2.94
C ALA A 88 -13.01 -3.72 2.06
N SER A 89 -12.92 -3.51 0.74
CA SER A 89 -13.89 -4.02 -0.24
C SER A 89 -13.80 -5.54 -0.43
N ALA A 90 -12.60 -6.14 -0.27
CA ALA A 90 -12.46 -7.60 -0.20
C ALA A 90 -13.16 -8.19 1.05
N GLY A 91 -13.27 -7.43 2.13
CA GLY A 91 -13.93 -7.80 3.39
C GLY A 91 -15.45 -7.60 3.44
N LEU A 92 -16.11 -7.42 2.29
CA LEU A 92 -17.57 -7.22 2.12
C LEU A 92 -18.13 -5.85 2.55
N LEU A 93 -17.29 -4.84 2.77
CA LEU A 93 -17.80 -3.48 2.90
C LEU A 93 -18.35 -2.97 1.57
N LEU A 94 -19.51 -2.31 1.60
CA LEU A 94 -20.02 -1.56 0.45
C LEU A 94 -19.02 -0.45 0.10
N SER A 95 -18.90 -0.11 -1.18
CA SER A 95 -17.93 0.89 -1.66
C SER A 95 -17.99 2.21 -0.87
N ALA A 96 -19.18 2.72 -0.58
CA ALA A 96 -19.36 3.94 0.22
C ALA A 96 -18.77 3.84 1.63
N GLN A 97 -18.94 2.69 2.30
CA GLN A 97 -18.41 2.45 3.65
C GLN A 97 -16.90 2.27 3.63
N ALA A 98 -16.37 1.56 2.61
CA ALA A 98 -14.93 1.43 2.43
C ALA A 98 -14.27 2.79 2.15
N ILE A 99 -14.90 3.66 1.36
CA ILE A 99 -14.42 5.04 1.13
C ILE A 99 -14.45 5.85 2.43
N GLU A 100 -15.55 5.79 3.18
CA GLU A 100 -15.67 6.49 4.46
C GLU A 100 -14.58 6.06 5.46
N LEU A 101 -14.28 4.76 5.50
CA LEU A 101 -13.26 4.19 6.37
C LEU A 101 -11.84 4.60 5.94
N CYS A 102 -11.56 4.57 4.64
CA CYS A 102 -10.20 4.63 4.09
C CYS A 102 -9.78 5.99 3.51
N ARG A 103 -10.69 6.94 3.30
CA ARG A 103 -10.29 8.30 2.91
C ARG A 103 -9.33 8.89 3.95
N CYS A 104 -8.32 9.62 3.51
CA CYS A 104 -7.25 10.16 4.35
C CYS A 104 -6.35 9.09 5.03
N ALA A 105 -6.42 7.82 4.65
CA ALA A 105 -5.56 6.80 5.23
C ALA A 105 -4.09 7.02 4.83
N GLU A 106 -3.20 7.01 5.81
CA GLU A 106 -1.73 6.96 5.60
C GLU A 106 -1.18 5.54 5.74
N SER A 107 -2.04 4.56 6.08
CA SER A 107 -1.69 3.16 6.25
C SER A 107 -2.93 2.26 6.23
N LEU A 108 -2.75 0.95 6.44
CA LEU A 108 -3.84 0.00 6.63
C LEU A 108 -4.45 0.04 8.05
N ALA A 109 -4.06 0.99 8.91
CA ALA A 109 -4.58 1.09 10.27
C ALA A 109 -6.12 1.21 10.38
N PRO A 110 -6.83 1.97 9.51
CA PRO A 110 -8.29 2.07 9.58
C PRO A 110 -9.00 0.73 9.38
N ILE A 111 -8.60 -0.04 8.37
CA ILE A 111 -9.19 -1.36 8.11
C ILE A 111 -8.78 -2.39 9.18
N ALA A 112 -7.55 -2.33 9.69
CA ALA A 112 -7.14 -3.18 10.82
C ALA A 112 -7.95 -2.86 12.10
N CYS A 113 -8.24 -1.59 12.37
CA CYS A 113 -9.12 -1.16 13.45
C CYS A 113 -10.53 -1.73 13.27
N TYR A 114 -11.10 -1.60 12.06
CA TYR A 114 -12.43 -2.11 11.75
C TYR A 114 -12.52 -3.64 11.92
N GLU A 115 -11.55 -4.38 11.38
CA GLU A 115 -11.45 -5.84 11.52
C GLU A 115 -11.36 -6.27 13.00
N ARG A 116 -10.59 -5.55 13.82
CA ARG A 116 -10.49 -5.84 15.25
C ARG A 116 -11.78 -5.50 15.99
N ALA A 117 -12.33 -4.31 15.77
CA ALA A 117 -13.51 -3.84 16.48
C ALA A 117 -14.75 -4.71 16.21
N THR A 118 -14.87 -5.26 14.99
CA THR A 118 -15.95 -6.20 14.64
C THR A 118 -15.83 -7.55 15.37
N GLN A 119 -14.62 -7.94 15.80
CA GLN A 119 -14.36 -9.19 16.53
C GLN A 119 -14.40 -9.01 18.05
N GLU A 120 -13.94 -7.87 18.53
CA GLU A 120 -13.67 -7.64 19.97
C GLU A 120 -14.73 -6.79 20.68
N THR A 121 -15.66 -6.17 19.94
CA THR A 121 -16.66 -5.25 20.52
C THR A 121 -18.08 -5.63 20.14
N THR A 122 -19.05 -5.06 20.86
CA THR A 122 -20.49 -5.17 20.55
C THR A 122 -21.03 -3.92 19.84
N LEU A 123 -20.13 -3.06 19.34
CA LEU A 123 -20.51 -1.84 18.64
C LEU A 123 -21.24 -2.18 17.33
N THR A 124 -22.20 -1.33 16.96
CA THR A 124 -22.86 -1.44 15.66
C THR A 124 -21.87 -1.09 14.54
N GLN A 125 -22.10 -1.63 13.35
CA GLN A 125 -21.24 -1.34 12.19
C GLN A 125 -21.05 0.17 11.92
N PRO A 126 -22.09 1.03 11.97
CA PRO A 126 -21.90 2.48 11.85
C PRO A 126 -21.03 3.08 12.94
N ALA A 127 -21.13 2.60 14.19
CA ALA A 127 -20.29 3.06 15.29
C ALA A 127 -18.83 2.63 15.09
N ILE A 128 -18.57 1.43 14.56
CA ILE A 128 -17.23 0.96 14.22
C ILE A 128 -16.63 1.79 13.07
N LEU A 129 -17.41 2.07 12.01
CA LEU A 129 -16.97 2.92 10.90
C LEU A 129 -16.59 4.32 11.39
N ALA A 130 -17.44 4.94 12.21
CA ALA A 130 -17.17 6.24 12.79
C ALA A 130 -15.90 6.24 13.66
N LEU A 131 -15.72 5.19 14.48
CA LEU A 131 -14.56 5.02 15.37
C LEU A 131 -13.25 4.81 14.60
N CYS A 132 -13.28 3.95 13.58
CA CYS A 132 -12.08 3.48 12.88
C CYS A 132 -11.79 4.23 11.57
N SER A 133 -12.62 5.19 11.16
CA SER A 133 -12.32 6.01 9.99
C SER A 133 -10.98 6.72 10.14
N ALA A 134 -10.21 6.79 9.05
CA ALA A 134 -8.89 7.44 9.10
C ALA A 134 -9.01 8.90 9.56
N THR A 135 -10.08 9.60 9.17
CA THR A 135 -10.40 10.96 9.62
C THR A 135 -10.58 11.04 11.15
N ALA A 136 -11.27 10.08 11.77
CA ALA A 136 -11.44 10.06 13.22
C ALA A 136 -10.13 9.75 13.94
N MET A 137 -9.39 8.74 13.45
CA MET A 137 -8.12 8.31 14.05
C MET A 137 -7.05 9.41 14.01
N GLN A 138 -7.04 10.22 12.95
CA GLN A 138 -6.04 11.27 12.72
C GLN A 138 -6.52 12.68 13.09
N ARG A 139 -7.76 12.82 13.57
CA ARG A 139 -8.41 14.12 13.86
C ARG A 139 -8.36 15.08 12.65
N LEU A 140 -8.80 14.57 11.50
CA LEU A 140 -8.87 15.31 10.25
C LEU A 140 -10.32 15.65 9.89
N TYR A 141 -10.49 16.75 9.18
CA TYR A 141 -11.69 17.03 8.42
C TYR A 141 -11.81 16.06 7.22
N PRO A 142 -13.01 15.91 6.59
CA PRO A 142 -13.22 15.02 5.45
C PRO A 142 -12.37 15.31 4.20
N ASN A 143 -11.74 16.48 4.12
CA ASN A 143 -10.77 16.88 3.09
C ASN A 143 -9.31 16.60 3.50
N CYS A 144 -9.10 15.79 4.54
CA CYS A 144 -7.80 15.38 5.08
C CYS A 144 -6.93 16.52 5.64
N THR A 145 -7.55 17.62 6.07
CA THR A 145 -6.83 18.71 6.75
C THR A 145 -6.98 18.60 8.28
N PRO A 146 -5.95 18.92 9.08
CA PRO A 146 -6.03 18.87 10.53
C PRO A 146 -7.12 19.76 11.12
N VAL A 147 -7.79 19.29 12.18
CA VAL A 147 -8.66 20.12 13.04
C VAL A 147 -7.77 20.95 13.98
N ARG A 148 -7.94 22.27 13.99
CA ARG A 148 -7.21 23.19 14.88
C ARG A 148 -7.89 23.35 16.23
#